data_AF-L7JT38-F1
#
_entry.id   AF-L7JT38-F1
#
_cell.length_a   1.000
_cell.length_b   1.000
_cell.length_c   1.000
_cell.angle_alpha   90.00
_cell.angle_beta   90.00
_cell.angle_gamma   90.00
#
_symmetry.space_group_name_H-M   'P 1'
#
loop_
_entity.id
_entity.type
_entity.pdbx_description
1 polymer ?
#
loop_
_entity_poly.entity_id
_entity_poly.type
_entity_poly.pdbx_seq_one_letter_code
_entity_poly.pdbx_strand_id
1 'polypeptide(L)'
;MLFRLVSFNVNGLRSYSKFISERNTNINDYVRDRLKATILCVQESRGSKSSLSEFYSLKDYIVFVSANRANSGKYGVATFIKKDFFCCGKQEVMEEFREYNGEGRFLLTRHGSFDILNCYFPFVSESEFRSDDEVCRKKVNNAMRFYHYVEQYVNNNPNTIVCGDFNAVYSLKDTYIYQQEFLRIQNRAMMIDREMDGIVHAEHVVQRDDSEHEEENETFDRGRFVNPIASPTELPFFFKNEKYLREYFFELPSRKWLYKMIHECELIDTYRMYSNKEKVYSCWNSLLGLRKVNLGTRIDLILVHKMYVKCVKNADVMMNEYGSDHCPVYADFEVEIVANGDNILKRNNNLLSFFKPKL
;
A
#
# COMPACT_ATOMS: atom_id res chain seq x y z
N MET A 1 18.74 8.38 -16.83
CA MET A 1 17.42 8.20 -17.47
C MET A 1 16.35 8.51 -16.45
N LEU A 2 15.37 9.34 -16.82
CA LEU A 2 14.21 9.63 -15.98
C LEU A 2 13.13 8.56 -16.25
N PHE A 3 12.52 8.02 -15.18
CA PHE A 3 11.38 7.12 -15.30
C PHE A 3 10.40 7.31 -14.16
N ARG A 4 9.12 6.99 -14.41
CA ARG A 4 8.08 6.96 -13.38
C ARG A 4 7.72 5.51 -13.06
N LEU A 5 7.83 5.15 -11.78
CA LEU A 5 7.25 3.94 -11.23
C LEU A 5 5.89 4.26 -10.62
N VAL A 6 4.87 3.52 -11.04
CA VAL A 6 3.53 3.57 -10.45
C VAL A 6 3.23 2.21 -9.82
N SER A 7 2.68 2.20 -8.61
CA SER A 7 2.11 1.00 -7.98
C SER A 7 0.62 1.17 -7.81
N PHE A 8 -0.16 0.15 -8.17
CA PHE A 8 -1.61 0.23 -8.09
C PHE A 8 -2.28 -1.14 -7.91
N ASN A 9 -2.95 -1.34 -6.78
CA ASN A 9 -3.90 -2.43 -6.62
C ASN A 9 -5.19 -2.14 -7.42
N VAL A 10 -5.43 -2.91 -8.48
CA VAL A 10 -6.56 -2.64 -9.41
C VAL A 10 -7.80 -3.48 -9.13
N ASN A 11 -7.78 -4.37 -8.13
CA ASN A 11 -8.92 -5.22 -7.76
C ASN A 11 -9.49 -6.02 -8.98
N GLY A 12 -8.61 -6.43 -9.89
CA GLY A 12 -8.91 -7.15 -11.13
C GLY A 12 -8.65 -6.35 -12.39
N LEU A 13 -7.60 -6.72 -13.13
CA LEU A 13 -7.10 -5.99 -14.30
C LEU A 13 -8.12 -5.93 -15.45
N ARG A 14 -8.91 -6.99 -15.65
CA ARG A 14 -9.99 -7.02 -16.66
C ARG A 14 -11.11 -6.04 -16.32
N SER A 15 -11.58 -6.07 -15.07
CA SER A 15 -12.60 -5.16 -14.57
C SER A 15 -12.14 -3.71 -14.67
N TYR A 16 -10.87 -3.47 -14.31
CA TYR A 16 -10.26 -2.15 -14.41
C TYR A 16 -10.13 -1.66 -15.87
N SER A 17 -9.69 -2.54 -16.79
CA SER A 17 -9.65 -2.23 -18.23
C SER A 17 -11.02 -1.88 -18.80
N LYS A 18 -12.07 -2.59 -18.36
CA LYS A 18 -13.46 -2.28 -18.73
C LYS A 18 -13.88 -0.91 -18.18
N PHE A 19 -13.60 -0.62 -16.91
CA PHE A 19 -13.87 0.68 -16.29
C PHE A 19 -13.22 1.85 -17.06
N ILE A 20 -11.99 1.66 -17.55
CA ILE A 20 -11.29 2.64 -18.39
C ILE A 20 -11.98 2.79 -19.75
N SER A 21 -12.37 1.66 -20.36
CA SER A 21 -13.05 1.62 -21.66
C SER A 21 -14.38 2.39 -21.67
N GLU A 22 -15.15 2.30 -20.57
CA GLU A 22 -16.38 3.06 -20.38
C GLU A 22 -16.17 4.59 -20.30
N ARG A 23 -14.91 5.05 -20.21
CA ARG A 23 -14.51 6.47 -20.20
C ARG A 23 -13.84 6.90 -21.50
N ASN A 24 -14.12 6.20 -22.61
CA ASN A 24 -13.62 6.52 -23.95
C ASN A 24 -12.09 6.53 -24.09
N THR A 25 -11.40 5.66 -23.34
CA THR A 25 -9.95 5.41 -23.50
C THR A 25 -9.65 3.92 -23.30
N ASN A 26 -8.45 3.45 -23.63
CA ASN A 26 -8.03 2.06 -23.41
C ASN A 26 -6.91 1.99 -22.36
N ILE A 27 -6.65 0.80 -21.82
CA ILE A 27 -5.62 0.60 -20.78
C ILE A 27 -4.23 1.09 -21.23
N ASN A 28 -3.85 0.92 -22.49
CA ASN A 28 -2.55 1.35 -22.99
C ASN A 28 -2.39 2.88 -22.91
N ASP A 29 -3.35 3.61 -23.46
CA ASP A 29 -3.33 5.07 -23.49
C ASP A 29 -3.54 5.66 -22.09
N TYR A 30 -4.37 5.04 -21.25
CA TYR A 30 -4.55 5.44 -19.86
C TYR A 30 -3.24 5.34 -19.08
N VAL A 31 -2.51 4.22 -19.17
CA VAL A 31 -1.22 4.05 -18.49
C VAL A 31 -0.18 5.06 -19.00
N ARG A 32 -0.13 5.31 -20.32
CA ARG A 32 0.80 6.27 -20.95
C ARG A 32 0.50 7.72 -20.61
N ASP A 33 -0.76 8.15 -20.72
CA ASP A 33 -1.11 9.57 -20.73
C ASP A 33 -1.63 10.06 -19.38
N ARG A 34 -2.40 9.22 -18.66
CA ARG A 34 -2.96 9.57 -17.36
C ARG A 34 -2.01 9.25 -16.23
N LEU A 35 -1.54 8.00 -16.13
CA LEU A 35 -0.58 7.60 -15.10
C LEU A 35 0.85 8.06 -15.41
N LYS A 36 1.16 8.27 -16.70
CA LYS A 36 2.52 8.58 -17.18
C LYS A 36 3.55 7.56 -16.73
N ALA A 37 3.12 6.30 -16.59
CA ALA A 37 3.96 5.25 -16.03
C ALA A 37 5.00 4.80 -17.06
N THR A 38 6.27 4.81 -16.69
CA THR A 38 7.28 4.04 -17.45
C THR A 38 7.22 2.58 -17.05
N ILE A 39 7.03 2.35 -15.75
CA ILE A 39 6.79 1.04 -15.15
C ILE A 39 5.54 1.15 -14.29
N LEU A 40 4.58 0.26 -14.51
CA LEU A 40 3.39 0.14 -13.67
C LEU A 40 3.36 -1.25 -13.04
N CYS A 41 3.40 -1.28 -11.71
CA CYS A 41 3.25 -2.47 -10.88
C CYS A 41 1.81 -2.57 -10.42
N VAL A 42 1.11 -3.59 -10.91
CA VAL A 42 -0.28 -3.90 -10.58
C VAL A 42 -0.34 -5.00 -9.54
N GLN A 43 -1.15 -4.79 -8.50
CA GLN A 43 -1.55 -5.80 -7.53
C GLN A 43 -3.02 -6.19 -7.75
N GLU A 44 -3.38 -7.38 -7.26
CA GLU A 44 -4.66 -8.04 -7.54
C GLU A 44 -5.03 -7.98 -9.02
N SER A 45 -4.09 -8.39 -9.88
CA SER A 45 -4.36 -8.45 -11.32
C SER A 45 -5.53 -9.39 -11.64
N ARG A 46 -5.74 -10.42 -10.81
CA ARG A 46 -6.77 -11.47 -10.88
C ARG A 46 -6.95 -12.08 -12.26
N GLY A 47 -6.70 -13.37 -12.35
CA GLY A 47 -6.90 -14.13 -13.59
C GLY A 47 -5.82 -15.19 -13.77
N SER A 48 -6.10 -16.12 -14.66
CA SER A 48 -5.12 -17.09 -15.13
C SER A 48 -4.19 -16.45 -16.18
N LYS A 49 -3.09 -17.14 -16.48
CA LYS A 49 -2.21 -16.75 -17.59
C LYS A 49 -2.95 -16.66 -18.93
N SER A 50 -3.93 -17.53 -19.17
CA SER A 50 -4.74 -17.49 -20.39
C SER A 50 -5.69 -16.31 -20.41
N SER A 51 -6.37 -16.00 -19.31
CA SER A 51 -7.31 -14.87 -19.26
C SER A 51 -6.61 -13.52 -19.34
N LEU A 52 -5.36 -13.40 -18.91
CA LEU A 52 -4.62 -12.13 -18.96
C LEU A 52 -3.74 -11.99 -20.22
N SER A 53 -3.78 -12.96 -21.13
CA SER A 53 -2.94 -12.98 -22.34
C SER A 53 -3.09 -11.73 -23.22
N GLU A 54 -4.29 -11.15 -23.28
CA GLU A 54 -4.56 -9.91 -24.03
C GLU A 54 -3.73 -8.72 -23.56
N PHE A 55 -3.28 -8.73 -22.30
CA PHE A 55 -2.47 -7.65 -21.72
C PHE A 55 -0.97 -7.86 -21.92
N TYR A 56 -0.50 -9.06 -22.28
CA TYR A 56 0.94 -9.39 -22.29
C TYR A 56 1.76 -8.51 -23.22
N SER A 57 1.16 -8.06 -24.32
CA SER A 57 1.75 -7.09 -25.23
C SER A 57 0.69 -6.07 -25.61
N LEU A 58 0.87 -4.85 -25.12
CA LEU A 58 0.09 -3.68 -25.52
C LEU A 58 0.86 -2.90 -26.59
N LYS A 59 0.26 -1.83 -27.12
CA LYS A 59 0.93 -0.98 -28.12
C LYS A 59 2.28 -0.47 -27.60
N ASP A 60 2.28 0.14 -26.42
CA ASP A 60 3.44 0.82 -25.82
C ASP A 60 4.14 0.01 -24.71
N TYR A 61 3.52 -1.07 -24.21
CA TYR A 61 4.01 -1.82 -23.05
C TYR A 61 4.17 -3.31 -23.33
N ILE A 62 5.15 -3.93 -22.65
CA ILE A 62 5.20 -5.37 -22.40
C ILE A 62 4.75 -5.61 -20.96
N VAL A 63 3.94 -6.64 -20.74
CA VAL A 63 3.40 -6.94 -19.42
C VAL A 63 3.84 -8.34 -18.99
N PHE A 64 4.48 -8.39 -17.84
CA PHE A 64 4.83 -9.62 -17.16
C PHE A 64 3.81 -9.90 -16.08
N VAL A 65 3.41 -11.17 -15.93
CA VAL A 65 2.34 -11.56 -14.99
C VAL A 65 2.82 -12.73 -14.14
N SER A 66 2.70 -12.56 -12.83
CA SER A 66 2.78 -13.64 -11.85
C SER A 66 1.35 -13.97 -11.41
N ALA A 67 0.76 -15.01 -12.00
CA ALA A 67 -0.62 -15.40 -11.75
C ALA A 67 -0.71 -16.51 -10.70
N ASN A 68 -1.82 -16.52 -9.95
CA ASN A 68 -2.12 -17.63 -9.06
C ASN A 68 -2.36 -18.93 -9.85
N ARG A 69 -1.66 -20.01 -9.49
CA ARG A 69 -1.70 -21.32 -10.14
C ARG A 69 -2.83 -22.22 -9.65
N ALA A 70 -3.30 -22.02 -8.42
CA ALA A 70 -4.31 -22.86 -7.78
C ALA A 70 -5.71 -22.21 -7.73
N ASN A 71 -5.76 -20.88 -7.58
CA ASN A 71 -7.00 -20.13 -7.50
C ASN A 71 -6.87 -18.81 -8.27
N SER A 72 -7.19 -18.88 -9.58
CA SER A 72 -7.04 -17.78 -10.52
C SER A 72 -7.88 -16.54 -10.20
N GLY A 73 -8.85 -16.61 -9.28
CA GLY A 73 -9.79 -15.52 -9.00
C GLY A 73 -9.37 -14.55 -7.90
N LYS A 74 -8.39 -14.88 -7.05
CA LYS A 74 -8.13 -14.12 -5.81
C LYS A 74 -6.87 -13.25 -5.82
N TYR A 75 -5.78 -13.74 -6.41
CA TYR A 75 -4.47 -13.09 -6.31
C TYR A 75 -3.81 -12.95 -7.69
N GLY A 76 -2.67 -12.27 -7.71
CA GLY A 76 -1.85 -12.07 -8.90
C GLY A 76 -1.26 -10.68 -8.93
N VAL A 77 -0.07 -10.56 -9.50
CA VAL A 77 0.57 -9.28 -9.79
C VAL A 77 0.99 -9.21 -11.25
N ALA A 78 1.02 -8.01 -11.79
CA ALA A 78 1.51 -7.76 -13.14
C ALA A 78 2.45 -6.54 -13.16
N THR A 79 3.48 -6.56 -13.99
CA THR A 79 4.39 -5.43 -14.19
C THR A 79 4.39 -5.05 -15.66
N PHE A 80 3.89 -3.86 -15.95
CA PHE A 80 3.87 -3.22 -17.25
C PHE A 80 5.16 -2.43 -17.39
N ILE A 81 5.88 -2.63 -18.48
CA ILE A 81 7.13 -1.93 -18.76
C ILE A 81 7.04 -1.36 -20.17
N LYS A 82 7.28 -0.06 -20.30
CA LYS A 82 7.28 0.61 -21.60
C LYS A 82 8.32 -0.04 -22.53
N LYS A 83 7.97 -0.30 -23.79
CA LYS A 83 8.78 -1.08 -24.74
C LYS A 83 10.16 -0.47 -25.03
N ASP A 84 10.29 0.84 -24.92
CA ASP A 84 11.55 1.57 -25.10
C ASP A 84 12.43 1.58 -23.84
N PHE A 85 11.95 1.04 -22.71
CA PHE A 85 12.72 0.92 -21.49
C PHE A 85 13.63 -0.32 -21.49
N PHE A 86 14.52 -0.41 -20.50
CA PHE A 86 15.40 -1.56 -20.34
C PHE A 86 14.84 -2.53 -19.30
N CYS A 87 14.79 -3.81 -19.64
CA CYS A 87 14.57 -4.91 -18.70
C CYS A 87 15.38 -6.12 -19.19
N CYS A 88 16.18 -6.72 -18.32
CA CYS A 88 17.02 -7.87 -18.66
C CYS A 88 16.49 -9.19 -18.11
N GLY A 89 15.47 -9.16 -17.24
CA GLY A 89 14.94 -10.38 -16.65
C GLY A 89 13.69 -10.16 -15.82
N LYS A 90 12.99 -11.27 -15.57
CA LYS A 90 11.88 -11.33 -14.62
C LYS A 90 11.95 -12.60 -13.79
N GLN A 91 11.38 -12.57 -12.60
CA GLN A 91 11.22 -13.74 -11.72
C GLN A 91 9.87 -13.70 -11.02
N GLU A 92 9.05 -14.73 -11.26
CA GLU A 92 7.67 -14.85 -10.75
C GLU A 92 7.57 -15.57 -9.40
N VAL A 93 8.63 -16.27 -8.97
CA VAL A 93 8.59 -17.21 -7.84
C VAL A 93 9.81 -17.07 -6.93
N MET A 94 9.55 -17.22 -5.64
CA MET A 94 10.52 -17.34 -4.57
C MET A 94 10.34 -18.76 -4.03
N GLU A 95 11.14 -19.68 -4.58
CA GLU A 95 10.95 -21.15 -4.46
C GLU A 95 10.94 -21.65 -3.02
N GLU A 96 11.53 -20.87 -2.12
CA GLU A 96 11.65 -21.14 -0.69
C GLU A 96 10.30 -21.03 0.05
N PHE A 97 9.28 -20.40 -0.53
CA PHE A 97 8.03 -20.10 0.16
C PHE A 97 6.87 -21.03 -0.25
N ARG A 98 6.87 -22.27 0.25
CA ARG A 98 5.91 -23.32 -0.14
C ARG A 98 4.44 -22.96 0.15
N GLU A 99 4.15 -22.22 1.22
CA GLU A 99 2.78 -21.88 1.64
C GLU A 99 2.09 -20.87 0.72
N TYR A 100 2.86 -19.99 0.09
CA TYR A 100 2.38 -19.03 -0.93
C TYR A 100 2.93 -19.35 -2.32
N ASN A 101 3.52 -20.53 -2.50
CA ASN A 101 4.09 -20.92 -3.78
C ASN A 101 2.98 -21.02 -4.81
N GLY A 102 3.11 -20.22 -5.87
CA GLY A 102 2.10 -20.15 -6.91
C GLY A 102 0.88 -19.31 -6.56
N GLU A 103 0.89 -18.48 -5.50
CA GLU A 103 -0.18 -17.48 -5.28
C GLU A 103 -0.03 -16.24 -6.18
N GLY A 104 1.14 -16.01 -6.76
CA GLY A 104 1.38 -14.86 -7.64
C GLY A 104 1.39 -13.52 -6.90
N ARG A 105 1.88 -13.50 -5.65
CA ARG A 105 1.93 -12.29 -4.81
C ARG A 105 3.11 -11.38 -5.08
N PHE A 106 4.08 -11.81 -5.88
CA PHE A 106 5.22 -10.98 -6.20
C PHE A 106 5.75 -11.25 -7.61
N LEU A 107 6.42 -10.24 -8.15
CA LEU A 107 7.08 -10.28 -9.44
C LEU A 107 8.27 -9.33 -9.42
N LEU A 108 9.46 -9.90 -9.56
CA LEU A 108 10.71 -9.17 -9.68
C LEU A 108 10.98 -8.89 -11.17
N THR A 109 11.32 -7.65 -11.51
CA THR A 109 11.85 -7.27 -12.82
C THR A 109 13.23 -6.63 -12.67
N ARG A 110 14.17 -7.03 -13.53
CA ARG A 110 15.58 -6.62 -13.44
C ARG A 110 15.91 -5.58 -14.50
N HIS A 111 16.52 -4.47 -14.08
CA HIS A 111 16.75 -3.29 -14.93
C HIS A 111 18.23 -2.88 -15.02
N GLY A 112 19.14 -3.81 -14.74
CA GLY A 112 20.59 -3.59 -14.82
C GLY A 112 21.14 -3.08 -13.50
N SER A 113 21.01 -1.78 -13.22
CA SER A 113 21.54 -1.13 -12.01
C SER A 113 20.59 -1.15 -10.81
N PHE A 114 19.34 -1.55 -11.03
CA PHE A 114 18.32 -1.68 -9.97
C PHE A 114 17.32 -2.77 -10.36
N ASP A 115 16.63 -3.27 -9.35
CA ASP A 115 15.53 -4.20 -9.50
C ASP A 115 14.22 -3.59 -8.97
N ILE A 116 13.08 -4.04 -9.49
CA ILE A 116 11.76 -3.69 -8.97
C ILE A 116 11.08 -4.95 -8.49
N LEU A 117 10.71 -4.96 -7.22
CA LEU A 117 9.90 -6.00 -6.61
C LEU A 117 8.48 -5.50 -6.41
N ASN A 118 7.57 -5.95 -7.29
CA ASN A 118 6.14 -5.73 -7.15
C ASN A 118 5.57 -6.76 -6.15
N CYS A 119 4.91 -6.31 -5.08
CA CYS A 119 4.37 -7.17 -4.02
C CYS A 119 2.90 -6.91 -3.70
N TYR A 120 2.18 -7.99 -3.38
CA TYR A 120 0.84 -7.97 -2.79
C TYR A 120 0.86 -8.75 -1.47
N PHE A 121 1.01 -8.02 -0.36
CA PHE A 121 1.16 -8.61 0.96
C PHE A 121 -0.16 -9.27 1.42
N PRO A 122 -0.11 -10.43 2.10
CA PRO A 122 -1.31 -11.04 2.66
C PRO A 122 -2.03 -10.12 3.65
N PHE A 123 -3.33 -9.90 3.42
CA PHE A 123 -4.19 -9.17 4.36
C PHE A 123 -4.59 -10.04 5.56
N VAL A 124 -4.51 -9.44 6.74
CA VAL A 124 -5.01 -9.98 8.01
C VAL A 124 -5.70 -8.83 8.74
N SER A 125 -6.96 -9.02 9.15
CA SER A 125 -7.71 -7.96 9.83
C SER A 125 -7.23 -7.74 11.27
N GLU A 126 -7.55 -6.59 11.87
CA GLU A 126 -7.22 -6.35 13.28
C GLU A 126 -7.86 -7.39 14.21
N SER A 127 -9.09 -7.82 13.92
CA SER A 127 -9.79 -8.84 14.71
C SER A 127 -9.10 -10.20 14.61
N GLU A 128 -8.60 -10.57 13.43
CA GLU A 128 -7.83 -11.80 13.23
C GLU A 128 -6.47 -11.73 13.95
N PHE A 129 -5.79 -10.59 13.94
CA PHE A 129 -4.54 -10.40 14.69
C PHE A 129 -4.72 -10.50 16.21
N ARG A 130 -5.88 -10.09 16.71
CA ARG A 130 -6.22 -10.08 18.14
C ARG A 130 -6.89 -11.36 18.62
N SER A 131 -7.20 -12.28 17.71
CA SER A 131 -7.86 -13.53 18.02
C SER A 131 -6.85 -14.61 18.41
N ASP A 132 -7.12 -15.30 19.52
CA ASP A 132 -6.39 -16.49 19.96
C ASP A 132 -6.93 -17.79 19.34
N ASP A 133 -7.81 -17.71 18.35
CA ASP A 133 -8.26 -18.88 17.60
C ASP A 133 -7.10 -19.47 16.77
N GLU A 134 -7.01 -20.81 16.71
CA GLU A 134 -5.94 -21.51 16.01
C GLU A 134 -5.85 -21.16 14.51
N VAL A 135 -7.00 -21.00 13.84
CA VAL A 135 -7.09 -20.61 12.43
C VAL A 135 -6.52 -19.20 12.24
N CYS A 136 -6.90 -18.27 13.13
CA CYS A 136 -6.40 -16.90 13.11
C CYS A 136 -4.88 -16.87 13.32
N ARG A 137 -4.37 -17.57 14.34
CA ARG A 137 -2.93 -17.69 14.59
C ARG A 137 -2.16 -18.25 13.39
N LYS A 138 -2.68 -19.30 12.75
CA LYS A 138 -2.06 -19.89 11.56
C LYS A 138 -2.02 -18.90 10.39
N LYS A 139 -3.11 -18.16 10.16
CA LYS A 139 -3.17 -17.12 9.13
C LYS A 139 -2.16 -16.00 9.40
N VAL A 140 -2.12 -15.49 10.64
CA VAL A 140 -1.17 -14.48 11.10
C VAL A 140 0.27 -14.94 10.90
N ASN A 141 0.61 -16.14 11.35
CA ASN A 141 1.97 -16.68 11.24
C ASN A 141 2.41 -16.83 9.78
N ASN A 142 1.52 -17.33 8.91
CA ASN A 142 1.82 -17.43 7.47
C ASN A 142 2.03 -16.06 6.84
N ALA A 143 1.15 -15.08 7.14
CA ALA A 143 1.30 -13.72 6.66
C ALA A 143 2.63 -13.13 7.14
N MET A 144 2.94 -13.19 8.43
CA MET A 144 4.18 -12.64 8.96
C MET A 144 5.43 -13.31 8.37
N ARG A 145 5.41 -14.61 8.05
CA ARG A 145 6.51 -15.27 7.33
C ARG A 145 6.76 -14.63 5.95
N PHE A 146 5.71 -14.29 5.20
CA PHE A 146 5.85 -13.56 3.93
C PHE A 146 6.47 -12.19 4.14
N TYR A 147 6.03 -11.47 5.17
CA TYR A 147 6.48 -10.11 5.47
C TYR A 147 7.99 -10.11 5.77
N HIS A 148 8.43 -10.97 6.69
CA HIS A 148 9.85 -11.11 7.04
C HIS A 148 10.71 -11.60 5.87
N TYR A 149 10.15 -12.41 4.98
CA TYR A 149 10.87 -12.87 3.82
C TYR A 149 11.15 -11.72 2.82
N VAL A 150 10.14 -10.89 2.54
CA VAL A 150 10.35 -9.69 1.71
C VAL A 150 11.37 -8.75 2.38
N GLU A 151 11.27 -8.54 3.70
CA GLU A 151 12.24 -7.76 4.49
C GLU A 151 13.67 -8.30 4.32
N GLN A 152 13.88 -9.61 4.50
CA GLN A 152 15.20 -10.23 4.30
C GLN A 152 15.71 -10.05 2.87
N TYR A 153 14.83 -10.23 1.88
CA TYR A 153 15.20 -10.07 0.48
C TYR A 153 15.69 -8.66 0.18
N VAL A 154 14.93 -7.62 0.58
CA VAL A 154 15.31 -6.23 0.29
C VAL A 154 16.53 -5.77 1.08
N ASN A 155 16.73 -6.29 2.29
CA ASN A 155 17.95 -6.02 3.07
C ASN A 155 19.19 -6.65 2.43
N ASN A 156 19.06 -7.84 1.84
CA ASN A 156 20.16 -8.52 1.14
C ASN A 156 20.40 -7.99 -0.29
N ASN A 157 19.41 -7.30 -0.87
CA ASN A 157 19.47 -6.77 -2.24
C ASN A 157 19.14 -5.28 -2.21
N PRO A 158 20.03 -4.41 -1.67
CA PRO A 158 19.76 -2.99 -1.48
C PRO A 158 19.47 -2.27 -2.80
N ASN A 159 19.85 -2.85 -3.95
CA ASN A 159 19.51 -2.36 -5.29
C ASN A 159 18.02 -2.53 -5.68
N THR A 160 17.20 -3.10 -4.80
CA THR A 160 15.78 -3.37 -5.03
C THR A 160 14.90 -2.23 -4.56
N ILE A 161 14.05 -1.74 -5.46
CA ILE A 161 12.90 -0.90 -5.14
C ILE A 161 11.72 -1.83 -4.89
N VAL A 162 11.13 -1.80 -3.70
CA VAL A 162 9.94 -2.60 -3.38
C VAL A 162 8.71 -1.72 -3.42
N CYS A 163 7.68 -2.16 -4.13
CA CYS A 163 6.44 -1.42 -4.24
C CYS A 163 5.24 -2.34 -4.23
N GLY A 164 4.10 -1.84 -3.77
CA GLY A 164 2.88 -2.62 -3.78
C GLY A 164 1.88 -2.22 -2.73
N ASP A 165 0.93 -3.11 -2.54
CA ASP A 165 -0.03 -3.07 -1.44
C ASP A 165 0.52 -3.90 -0.28
N PHE A 166 0.92 -3.19 0.78
CA PHE A 166 1.53 -3.74 1.98
C PHE A 166 0.49 -4.29 2.96
N ASN A 167 -0.80 -3.99 2.78
CA ASN A 167 -1.86 -4.33 3.73
C ASN A 167 -1.53 -3.95 5.19
N ALA A 168 -0.70 -2.92 5.36
CA ALA A 168 -0.18 -2.47 6.64
C ALA A 168 0.10 -0.96 6.61
N VAL A 169 0.04 -0.34 7.79
CA VAL A 169 0.39 1.06 8.02
C VAL A 169 1.43 1.14 9.12
N TYR A 170 2.28 2.17 9.11
CA TYR A 170 3.28 2.37 10.17
C TYR A 170 3.11 3.70 10.93
N SER A 171 2.14 4.53 10.52
CA SER A 171 1.87 5.82 11.15
C SER A 171 0.39 6.03 11.42
N LEU A 172 0.05 6.70 12.53
CA LEU A 172 -1.35 7.00 12.90
C LEU A 172 -2.05 7.81 11.79
N LYS A 173 -1.33 8.78 11.19
CA LYS A 173 -1.83 9.62 10.08
C LYS A 173 -2.13 8.85 8.79
N ASP A 174 -1.65 7.61 8.66
CA ASP A 174 -1.89 6.76 7.50
C ASP A 174 -3.21 6.00 7.59
N THR A 175 -3.99 6.16 8.66
CA THR A 175 -5.32 5.56 8.78
C THR A 175 -6.29 6.51 9.48
N TYR A 176 -7.44 6.77 8.87
CA TYR A 176 -8.37 7.79 9.36
C TYR A 176 -8.85 7.52 10.79
N ILE A 177 -9.13 6.25 11.13
CA ILE A 177 -9.70 5.85 12.42
C ILE A 177 -8.76 6.24 13.57
N TYR A 178 -7.46 5.93 13.44
CA TYR A 178 -6.48 6.27 14.48
C TYR A 178 -6.11 7.76 14.46
N GLN A 179 -6.13 8.40 13.28
CA GLN A 179 -5.89 9.84 13.19
C GLN A 179 -7.02 10.64 13.85
N GLN A 180 -8.28 10.22 13.71
CA GLN A 180 -9.42 10.84 14.39
C GLN A 180 -9.26 10.77 15.90
N GLU A 181 -8.90 9.59 16.42
CA GLU A 181 -8.67 9.42 17.86
C GLU A 181 -7.47 10.22 18.36
N PHE A 182 -6.39 10.28 17.58
CA PHE A 182 -5.25 11.12 17.87
C PHE A 182 -5.66 12.61 17.98
N LEU A 183 -6.44 13.12 17.03
CA LEU A 183 -6.93 14.50 17.06
C LEU A 183 -7.88 14.75 18.23
N ARG A 184 -8.72 13.78 18.60
CA ARG A 184 -9.59 13.87 19.79
C ARG A 184 -8.75 14.05 21.06
N ILE A 185 -7.69 13.25 21.22
CA ILE A 185 -6.76 13.34 22.35
C ILE A 185 -6.06 14.70 22.39
N GLN A 186 -5.57 15.18 21.25
CA GLN A 186 -4.91 16.49 21.16
C GLN A 186 -5.86 17.64 21.52
N ASN A 187 -7.09 17.62 21.00
CA ASN A 187 -8.08 18.65 21.30
C ASN A 187 -8.45 18.67 22.78
N ARG A 188 -8.59 17.51 23.43
CA ARG A 188 -8.87 17.42 24.87
C ARG A 188 -7.73 18.01 25.70
N ALA A 189 -6.48 17.68 25.37
CA ALA A 189 -5.32 18.25 26.06
C ALA A 189 -5.28 19.78 25.96
N MET A 190 -5.54 20.33 24.76
CA MET A 190 -5.59 21.78 24.55
C MET A 190 -6.70 22.49 25.35
N MET A 191 -7.84 21.84 25.57
CA MET A 191 -8.92 22.44 26.38
C MET A 191 -8.54 22.47 27.86
N ILE A 192 -7.95 21.38 28.38
CA ILE A 192 -7.45 21.31 29.76
C ILE A 192 -6.37 22.38 29.99
N ASP A 193 -5.42 22.53 29.08
CA ASP A 193 -4.37 23.55 29.19
C ASP A 193 -4.97 24.97 29.23
N ARG A 194 -6.00 25.25 28.41
CA ARG A 194 -6.69 26.57 28.41
C ARG A 194 -7.48 26.85 29.68
N GLU A 195 -8.11 25.83 30.26
CA GLU A 195 -8.79 25.92 31.55
C GLU A 195 -7.79 26.17 32.69
N MET A 196 -6.63 25.51 32.65
CA MET A 196 -5.54 25.72 33.60
C MET A 196 -4.87 27.11 33.48
N ASP A 197 -4.76 27.65 32.27
CA ASP A 197 -4.19 28.98 32.00
C ASP A 197 -5.16 30.14 32.32
N GLY A 198 -6.36 29.87 32.84
CA GLY A 198 -7.25 30.90 33.40
C GLY A 198 -7.90 31.86 32.39
N ILE A 199 -7.91 31.53 31.09
CA ILE A 199 -8.56 32.35 30.05
C ILE A 199 -10.01 31.86 29.87
N VAL A 200 -10.84 32.09 30.89
CA VAL A 200 -12.29 32.15 30.72
C VAL A 200 -12.70 33.56 31.13
N HIS A 201 -12.81 34.46 30.15
CA HIS A 201 -13.52 35.71 30.33
C HIS A 201 -14.99 35.36 30.61
N ALA A 202 -15.39 35.59 31.86
CA ALA A 202 -16.78 35.64 32.25
C ALA A 202 -17.47 36.77 31.49
N GLU A 203 -18.28 36.42 30.47
CA GLU A 203 -19.38 37.24 29.98
C GLU A 203 -20.29 36.41 29.06
N HIS A 204 -21.10 35.56 29.69
CA HIS A 204 -22.51 35.31 29.37
C HIS A 204 -23.03 34.20 30.31
N VAL A 205 -23.45 34.61 31.51
CA VAL A 205 -24.29 33.78 32.37
C VAL A 205 -25.67 33.72 31.71
N VAL A 206 -25.86 32.71 30.86
CA VAL A 206 -27.19 32.13 30.69
C VAL A 206 -27.27 31.04 31.74
N GLN A 207 -28.09 31.26 32.77
CA GLN A 207 -28.47 30.24 33.73
C GLN A 207 -28.93 29.00 32.95
N ARG A 208 -28.08 27.98 32.92
CA ARG A 208 -28.47 26.61 32.61
C ARG A 208 -28.51 25.91 33.95
N ASP A 209 -29.63 25.25 34.22
CA ASP A 209 -29.88 24.48 35.43
C ASP A 209 -28.68 23.62 35.81
N ASP A 210 -28.24 23.79 37.06
CA ASP A 210 -27.21 23.01 37.75
C ASP A 210 -27.72 21.60 38.10
N SER A 211 -28.11 20.82 37.09
CA SER A 211 -28.47 19.42 37.26
C SER A 211 -28.13 18.59 36.02
N GLU A 212 -26.84 18.50 35.68
CA GLU A 212 -26.22 17.42 34.88
C GLU A 212 -24.70 17.68 34.73
N HIS A 213 -24.00 17.88 35.85
CA HIS A 213 -22.55 17.70 35.90
C HIS A 213 -22.25 16.38 36.62
N GLU A 214 -22.71 15.28 36.05
CA GLU A 214 -22.03 14.01 36.26
C GLU A 214 -20.76 14.07 35.42
N GLU A 215 -19.64 14.42 36.06
CA GLU A 215 -18.34 13.89 35.66
C GLU A 215 -18.47 12.36 35.64
N GLU A 216 -18.88 11.78 34.50
CA GLU A 216 -18.68 10.37 34.25
C GLU A 216 -17.17 10.15 34.36
N ASN A 217 -16.75 9.62 35.49
CA ASN A 217 -15.40 9.18 35.78
C ASN A 217 -15.04 8.08 34.77
N GLU A 218 -14.66 8.46 33.55
CA GLU A 218 -14.14 7.56 32.51
C GLU A 218 -12.99 6.76 33.12
N THR A 219 -13.28 5.55 33.56
CA THR A 219 -12.29 4.71 34.22
C THR A 219 -11.49 4.01 33.14
N PHE A 220 -10.33 4.57 32.79
CA PHE A 220 -9.44 3.99 31.80
C PHE A 220 -8.71 2.76 32.37
N ASP A 221 -9.03 1.56 31.86
CA ASP A 221 -8.25 0.35 32.14
C ASP A 221 -7.05 0.27 31.19
N ARG A 222 -5.83 0.31 31.76
CA ARG A 222 -4.56 0.38 31.01
C ARG A 222 -4.58 1.45 29.92
N GLY A 223 -5.20 2.60 30.21
CA GLY A 223 -5.29 3.73 29.30
C GLY A 223 -6.34 3.61 28.19
N ARG A 224 -7.23 2.60 28.24
CA ARG A 224 -8.36 2.40 27.32
C ARG A 224 -9.68 2.59 28.04
N PHE A 225 -10.60 3.28 27.40
CA PHE A 225 -11.99 3.39 27.81
C PHE A 225 -12.84 2.84 26.67
N VAL A 226 -13.76 1.93 26.95
CA VAL A 226 -14.61 1.31 25.92
C VAL A 226 -15.46 2.39 25.27
N ASN A 227 -15.48 2.44 23.94
CA ASN A 227 -16.41 3.28 23.21
C ASN A 227 -17.80 2.61 23.24
N PRO A 228 -18.78 3.13 23.99
CA PRO A 228 -20.07 2.47 24.20
C PRO A 228 -20.90 2.39 22.92
N ILE A 229 -20.65 3.28 21.95
CA ILE A 229 -21.37 3.36 20.67
C ILE A 229 -20.35 3.44 19.54
N ALA A 230 -19.48 2.42 19.43
CA ALA A 230 -18.50 2.37 18.36
C ALA A 230 -19.17 2.18 16.99
N SER A 231 -19.15 3.21 16.16
CA SER A 231 -19.55 3.07 14.75
C SER A 231 -18.49 2.28 13.95
N PRO A 232 -18.82 1.76 12.75
CA PRO A 232 -17.83 1.11 11.87
C PRO A 232 -16.67 2.02 11.45
N THR A 233 -16.75 3.31 11.74
CA THR A 233 -15.77 4.34 11.40
C THR A 233 -14.94 4.83 12.60
N GLU A 234 -15.08 4.18 13.76
CA GLU A 234 -14.39 4.60 14.99
C GLU A 234 -13.67 3.42 15.65
N LEU A 235 -12.75 3.72 16.57
CA LEU A 235 -12.15 2.69 17.40
C LEU A 235 -13.15 2.19 18.44
N PRO A 236 -13.05 0.90 18.83
CA PRO A 236 -13.82 0.36 19.96
C PRO A 236 -13.38 0.92 21.31
N PHE A 237 -12.32 1.73 21.35
CA PHE A 237 -11.79 2.36 22.55
C PHE A 237 -11.46 3.82 22.29
N PHE A 238 -11.72 4.65 23.31
CA PHE A 238 -11.06 5.91 23.52
C PHE A 238 -9.78 5.70 24.34
N PHE A 239 -8.76 6.52 24.11
CA PHE A 239 -7.47 6.42 24.78
C PHE A 239 -7.20 7.64 25.64
N LYS A 240 -6.53 7.40 26.77
CA LYS A 240 -6.21 8.46 27.75
C LYS A 240 -5.23 9.50 27.18
N ASN A 241 -4.28 9.05 26.37
CA ASN A 241 -3.27 9.91 25.75
C ASN A 241 -2.63 9.22 24.53
N GLU A 242 -1.77 9.96 23.82
CA GLU A 242 -1.09 9.48 22.61
C GLU A 242 -0.25 8.22 22.86
N LYS A 243 0.37 8.08 24.03
CA LYS A 243 1.18 6.90 24.37
C LYS A 243 0.33 5.63 24.29
N TYR A 244 -0.83 5.59 24.93
CA TYR A 244 -1.70 4.42 24.91
C TYR A 244 -2.30 4.14 23.53
N LEU A 245 -2.64 5.18 22.77
CA LEU A 245 -3.07 5.02 21.38
C LEU A 245 -1.96 4.38 20.51
N ARG A 246 -0.71 4.85 20.65
CA ARG A 246 0.44 4.27 19.94
C ARG A 246 0.73 2.85 20.35
N GLU A 247 0.67 2.54 21.64
CA GLU A 247 0.83 1.18 22.14
C GLU A 247 -0.21 0.25 21.50
N TYR A 248 -1.48 0.63 21.50
CA TYR A 248 -2.57 -0.13 20.86
C TYR A 248 -2.41 -0.25 19.34
N PHE A 249 -2.02 0.83 18.67
CA PHE A 249 -1.76 0.83 17.23
C PHE A 249 -0.68 -0.19 16.87
N PHE A 250 0.40 -0.25 17.64
CA PHE A 250 1.50 -1.19 17.44
C PHE A 250 1.26 -2.55 18.08
N GLU A 251 0.10 -2.87 18.66
CA GLU A 251 -0.19 -4.27 19.01
C GLU A 251 -0.23 -5.17 17.79
N LEU A 252 -0.58 -4.62 16.61
CA LEU A 252 -0.59 -5.36 15.35
C LEU A 252 0.85 -5.66 14.86
N PRO A 253 1.22 -6.95 14.69
CA PRO A 253 2.53 -7.35 14.18
C PRO A 253 2.90 -6.74 12.83
N SER A 254 1.95 -6.61 11.89
CA SER A 254 2.19 -6.02 10.57
C SER A 254 2.62 -4.55 10.66
N ARG A 255 2.04 -3.78 11.59
CA ARG A 255 2.38 -2.37 11.79
C ARG A 255 3.74 -2.19 12.44
N LYS A 256 4.03 -3.00 13.47
CA LYS A 256 5.37 -3.06 14.10
C LYS A 256 6.45 -3.39 13.08
N TRP A 257 6.20 -4.40 12.26
CA TRP A 257 7.12 -4.83 11.21
C TRP A 257 7.38 -3.71 10.19
N LEU A 258 6.33 -3.06 9.67
CA LEU A 258 6.51 -2.00 8.68
C LEU A 258 7.20 -0.77 9.29
N TYR A 259 6.87 -0.44 10.54
CA TYR A 259 7.55 0.62 11.28
C TYR A 259 9.05 0.33 11.42
N LYS A 260 9.42 -0.89 11.82
CA LYS A 260 10.81 -1.32 11.89
C LYS A 260 11.52 -1.20 10.54
N MET A 261 10.91 -1.68 9.46
CA MET A 261 11.50 -1.56 8.12
C MET A 261 11.82 -0.12 7.72
N ILE A 262 11.02 0.85 8.16
CA ILE A 262 11.17 2.26 7.75
C ILE A 262 12.06 3.04 8.71
N HIS A 263 12.01 2.75 10.01
CA HIS A 263 12.69 3.54 11.04
C HIS A 263 13.95 2.90 11.59
N GLU A 264 14.06 1.57 11.54
CA GLU A 264 15.19 0.82 12.09
C GLU A 264 16.04 0.16 10.98
N CYS A 265 15.45 -0.11 9.81
CA CYS A 265 16.17 -0.59 8.63
C CYS A 265 16.49 0.57 7.66
N GLU A 266 17.22 0.28 6.59
CA GLU A 266 17.71 1.29 5.64
C GLU A 266 16.71 1.63 4.51
N LEU A 267 15.41 1.43 4.73
CA LEU A 267 14.37 1.70 3.71
C LEU A 267 13.66 3.02 3.98
N ILE A 268 13.36 3.73 2.90
CA ILE A 268 12.74 5.04 2.91
C ILE A 268 11.43 4.98 2.13
N ASP A 269 10.35 5.44 2.74
CA ASP A 269 9.05 5.66 2.08
C ASP A 269 9.14 6.90 1.17
N THR A 270 9.10 6.67 -0.13
CA THR A 270 9.27 7.74 -1.13
C THR A 270 8.25 8.85 -1.00
N TYR A 271 7.00 8.56 -0.62
CA TYR A 271 5.98 9.61 -0.39
C TYR A 271 6.38 10.53 0.76
N ARG A 272 6.90 9.96 1.86
CA ARG A 272 7.30 10.74 3.05
C ARG A 272 8.58 11.55 2.85
N MET A 273 9.33 11.31 1.79
CA MET A 273 10.42 12.20 1.39
C MET A 273 9.91 13.57 0.92
N TYR A 274 8.71 13.62 0.34
CA TYR A 274 8.15 14.83 -0.30
C TYR A 274 6.95 15.42 0.44
N SER A 275 6.23 14.62 1.24
CA SER A 275 5.01 15.07 1.91
C SER A 275 4.82 14.45 3.29
N ASN A 276 4.50 15.31 4.25
CA ASN A 276 4.03 14.91 5.57
C ASN A 276 2.53 15.15 5.79
N LYS A 277 1.77 15.41 4.72
CA LYS A 277 0.34 15.73 4.81
C LYS A 277 -0.47 14.60 5.46
N GLU A 278 -1.52 15.01 6.15
CA GLU A 278 -2.58 14.15 6.68
C GLU A 278 -3.70 13.97 5.65
N LYS A 279 -4.59 13.00 5.89
CA LYS A 279 -5.73 12.69 5.02
C LYS A 279 -5.34 12.36 3.58
N VAL A 280 -4.16 11.78 3.40
CA VAL A 280 -3.70 11.22 2.12
C VAL A 280 -3.69 9.71 2.23
N TYR A 281 -4.61 9.07 1.53
CA TYR A 281 -4.88 7.64 1.62
C TYR A 281 -4.78 7.00 0.23
N SER A 282 -4.59 5.69 0.22
CA SER A 282 -4.50 4.91 -1.02
C SER A 282 -5.58 3.85 -1.15
N CYS A 283 -6.34 3.54 -0.10
CA CYS A 283 -7.41 2.55 -0.06
C CYS A 283 -8.60 3.04 0.78
N TRP A 284 -9.82 2.75 0.32
CA TRP A 284 -11.06 3.10 1.01
C TRP A 284 -12.07 1.95 0.99
N ASN A 285 -12.79 1.75 2.08
CA ASN A 285 -13.86 0.75 2.12
C ASN A 285 -15.00 1.13 1.17
N SER A 286 -15.14 0.36 0.08
CA SER A 286 -16.15 0.60 -0.95
C SER A 286 -17.57 0.27 -0.50
N LEU A 287 -17.76 -0.72 0.39
CA LEU A 287 -19.08 -1.09 0.92
C LEU A 287 -19.70 0.05 1.74
N LEU A 288 -18.87 0.77 2.48
CA LEU A 288 -19.26 1.94 3.28
C LEU A 288 -19.17 3.27 2.49
N GLY A 289 -18.72 3.24 1.24
CA GLY A 289 -18.61 4.44 0.40
C GLY A 289 -17.63 5.51 0.92
N LEU A 290 -16.64 5.12 1.73
CA LEU A 290 -15.84 6.05 2.54
C LEU A 290 -14.91 6.97 1.72
N ARG A 291 -14.67 6.65 0.44
CA ARG A 291 -13.88 7.49 -0.45
C ARG A 291 -14.48 8.88 -0.64
N LYS A 292 -15.81 9.02 -0.61
CA LYS A 292 -16.52 10.31 -0.80
C LYS A 292 -16.28 11.30 0.33
N VAL A 293 -16.02 10.79 1.54
CA VAL A 293 -15.73 11.58 2.75
C VAL A 293 -14.25 11.51 3.14
N ASN A 294 -13.41 10.92 2.27
CA ASN A 294 -11.99 10.71 2.44
C ASN A 294 -11.61 10.04 3.78
N LEU A 295 -12.34 9.00 4.17
CA LEU A 295 -12.02 8.16 5.33
C LEU A 295 -11.33 6.88 4.83
N GLY A 296 -10.00 6.91 4.76
CA GLY A 296 -9.20 5.84 4.13
C GLY A 296 -7.96 5.45 4.92
N THR A 297 -7.17 4.57 4.28
CA THR A 297 -5.89 4.08 4.79
C THR A 297 -4.85 4.14 3.68
N ARG A 298 -3.59 4.47 4.00
CA ARG A 298 -2.46 4.47 3.05
C ARG A 298 -1.65 3.19 3.20
N ILE A 299 -2.00 2.18 2.41
CA ILE A 299 -1.38 0.84 2.42
C ILE A 299 -0.60 0.52 1.15
N ASP A 300 -0.64 1.40 0.15
CA ASP A 300 0.15 1.29 -1.07
C ASP A 300 1.41 2.14 -0.94
N LEU A 301 2.60 1.52 -1.01
CA LEU A 301 3.87 2.17 -0.78
C LEU A 301 4.87 1.86 -1.90
N ILE A 302 5.82 2.77 -2.10
CA ILE A 302 7.07 2.55 -2.83
C ILE A 302 8.20 2.84 -1.84
N LEU A 303 8.94 1.79 -1.45
CA LEU A 303 10.08 1.87 -0.55
C LEU A 303 11.38 1.68 -1.32
N VAL A 304 12.38 2.45 -0.95
CA VAL A 304 13.71 2.41 -1.56
C VAL A 304 14.78 2.32 -0.49
N HIS A 305 15.89 1.66 -0.77
CA HIS A 305 17.06 1.72 0.11
C HIS A 305 17.58 3.16 0.21
N LYS A 306 18.15 3.55 1.36
CA LYS A 306 18.65 4.92 1.63
C LYS A 306 19.64 5.43 0.58
N MET A 307 20.36 4.51 -0.07
CA MET A 307 21.30 4.83 -1.14
C MET A 307 20.63 5.41 -2.40
N TYR A 308 19.34 5.12 -2.63
CA TYR A 308 18.57 5.63 -3.76
C TYR A 308 17.89 6.97 -3.50
N VAL A 309 18.01 7.56 -2.31
CA VAL A 309 17.36 8.84 -1.96
C VAL A 309 17.67 9.94 -2.97
N LYS A 310 18.90 10.02 -3.48
CA LYS A 310 19.32 11.02 -4.50
C LYS A 310 18.71 10.76 -5.89
N CYS A 311 18.29 9.53 -6.13
CA CYS A 311 17.68 9.10 -7.39
C CYS A 311 16.19 9.42 -7.43
N VAL A 312 15.49 9.45 -6.28
CA VAL A 312 14.07 9.82 -6.22
C VAL A 312 13.93 11.33 -6.42
N LYS A 313 13.16 11.76 -7.43
CA LYS A 313 12.96 13.17 -7.81
C LYS A 313 11.60 13.73 -7.46
N ASN A 314 10.61 12.86 -7.27
CA ASN A 314 9.26 13.22 -6.85
C ASN A 314 8.52 11.96 -6.38
N ALA A 315 7.50 12.11 -5.55
CA ALA A 315 6.58 11.03 -5.20
C ALA A 315 5.24 11.60 -4.70
N ASP A 316 4.13 10.95 -5.05
CA ASP A 316 2.79 11.37 -4.58
C ASP A 316 1.76 10.23 -4.66
N VAL A 317 0.56 10.48 -4.13
CA VAL A 317 -0.59 9.59 -4.14
C VAL A 317 -1.69 10.16 -5.03
N MET A 318 -2.15 9.38 -6.02
CA MET A 318 -3.11 9.83 -7.03
C MET A 318 -4.56 9.61 -6.57
N MET A 319 -4.97 10.23 -5.46
CA MET A 319 -6.29 10.02 -4.81
C MET A 319 -7.51 10.25 -5.72
N ASN A 320 -7.35 10.99 -6.81
CA ASN A 320 -8.41 11.29 -7.78
C ASN A 320 -8.55 10.22 -8.88
N GLU A 321 -7.70 9.19 -8.90
CA GLU A 321 -7.78 8.11 -9.89
C GLU A 321 -8.63 6.95 -9.35
N TYR A 322 -9.76 6.69 -10.01
CA TYR A 322 -10.77 5.70 -9.62
C TYR A 322 -10.67 4.40 -10.43
N GLY A 323 -11.54 3.45 -10.13
CA GLY A 323 -11.67 2.15 -10.82
C GLY A 323 -11.26 0.97 -9.95
N SER A 324 -10.72 1.26 -8.78
CA SER A 324 -10.45 0.34 -7.68
C SER A 324 -10.87 1.00 -6.36
N ASP A 325 -11.05 0.21 -5.32
CA ASP A 325 -11.08 0.67 -3.93
C ASP A 325 -9.74 1.27 -3.49
N HIS A 326 -8.68 1.03 -4.26
CA HIS A 326 -7.41 1.72 -4.15
C HIS A 326 -7.26 2.89 -5.15
N CYS A 327 -6.21 3.67 -4.98
CA CYS A 327 -5.67 4.58 -5.98
C CYS A 327 -4.17 4.34 -6.22
N PRO A 328 -3.62 4.74 -7.37
CA PRO A 328 -2.20 4.62 -7.65
C PRO A 328 -1.34 5.49 -6.72
N VAL A 329 -0.15 4.99 -6.41
CA VAL A 329 0.96 5.77 -5.85
C VAL A 329 2.12 5.79 -6.84
N TYR A 330 2.90 6.87 -6.90
CA TYR A 330 4.02 6.94 -7.82
C TYR A 330 5.27 7.56 -7.20
N ALA A 331 6.41 7.24 -7.80
CA ALA A 331 7.67 7.92 -7.60
C ALA A 331 8.39 8.10 -8.94
N ASP A 332 8.97 9.28 -9.14
CA ASP A 332 9.82 9.62 -10.28
C ASP A 332 11.28 9.42 -9.90
N PHE A 333 12.04 8.78 -10.78
CA PHE A 333 13.42 8.38 -10.54
C PHE A 333 14.33 8.86 -11.67
N GLU A 334 15.51 9.31 -11.31
CA GLU A 334 16.63 9.52 -12.22
C GLU A 334 17.74 8.54 -11.86
N VAL A 335 17.98 7.57 -12.74
CA VAL A 335 19.02 6.54 -12.55
C VAL A 335 19.85 6.36 -13.81
N GLU A 336 21.09 5.95 -13.65
CA GLU A 336 21.90 5.45 -14.76
C GLU A 336 21.53 3.98 -15.01
N ILE A 337 21.11 3.66 -16.23
CA ILE A 337 20.82 2.28 -16.62
C ILE A 337 22.07 1.74 -17.30
N VAL A 338 22.80 0.88 -16.60
CA VAL A 338 23.92 0.15 -17.19
C VAL A 338 23.36 -1.13 -17.81
N ALA A 339 23.17 -1.12 -19.13
CA ALA A 339 22.64 -2.26 -19.87
C ALA A 339 23.70 -3.36 -20.00
N ASN A 340 23.80 -4.24 -18.99
CA ASN A 340 24.80 -5.30 -18.93
C ASN A 340 24.33 -6.65 -19.55
N GLY A 341 23.43 -6.61 -20.54
CA GLY A 341 22.90 -7.83 -21.17
C GLY A 341 21.77 -7.60 -22.16
N ASP A 342 21.12 -8.69 -22.59
CA ASP A 342 20.00 -8.64 -23.55
C ASP A 342 18.76 -7.96 -22.97
N ASN A 343 18.27 -6.92 -23.66
CA ASN A 343 16.97 -6.33 -23.35
C ASN A 343 15.84 -7.28 -23.78
N ILE A 344 15.17 -7.92 -22.83
CA ILE A 344 14.11 -8.90 -23.11
C ILE A 344 12.86 -8.24 -23.73
N LEU A 345 12.73 -6.91 -23.66
CA LEU A 345 11.66 -6.17 -24.32
C LEU A 345 11.92 -6.02 -25.84
N LYS A 346 13.17 -6.16 -26.28
CA LYS A 346 13.58 -6.09 -27.69
C LYS A 346 13.64 -7.46 -28.37
N ARG A 347 13.48 -8.56 -27.62
CA ARG A 347 13.48 -9.92 -28.18
C ARG A 347 12.20 -10.16 -29.00
N ASN A 348 12.30 -9.82 -30.29
CA ASN A 348 11.44 -10.19 -31.43
C ASN A 348 9.92 -10.08 -31.24
N ASN A 349 9.36 -8.94 -31.65
CA ASN A 349 8.00 -8.85 -32.22
C ASN A 349 7.94 -9.44 -33.65
N ASN A 350 8.82 -10.39 -33.97
CA ASN A 350 8.94 -10.96 -35.29
C ASN A 350 8.20 -12.29 -35.22
N LEU A 351 7.06 -12.40 -35.90
CA LEU A 351 6.25 -13.63 -35.99
C LEU A 351 7.07 -14.92 -36.19
N LEU A 352 8.25 -14.81 -36.81
CA LEU A 352 9.20 -15.90 -37.06
C LEU A 352 9.79 -16.55 -35.81
N SER A 353 9.85 -15.90 -34.64
CA SER A 353 10.38 -16.54 -33.42
C SER A 353 9.41 -17.54 -32.79
N PHE A 354 8.11 -17.49 -33.15
CA PHE A 354 7.13 -18.50 -32.74
C PHE A 354 7.26 -19.82 -33.52
N PHE A 355 7.87 -19.80 -34.71
CA PHE A 355 8.00 -20.97 -35.57
C PHE A 355 9.34 -21.69 -35.47
N LYS A 356 10.27 -21.24 -34.62
CA LYS A 356 11.51 -21.98 -34.38
C LYS A 356 11.23 -23.14 -33.41
N PRO A 357 11.45 -24.41 -33.82
CA PRO A 357 11.40 -25.53 -32.89
C PRO A 357 12.45 -25.28 -31.81
N LYS A 358 12.09 -25.54 -30.55
CA LYS A 358 13.10 -25.64 -29.50
C LYS A 358 13.96 -26.86 -29.81
N LEU A 359 15.24 -26.63 -30.09
CA LEU A 359 16.28 -27.68 -30.12
C LEU A 359 16.50 -28.23 -28.72
#